data_AF-A0A2A2M6A4-F1
#
_entry.id   AF-A0A2A2M6A4-F1
#
_cell.length_a   1.000
_cell.length_b   1.000
_cell.length_c   1.000
_cell.angle_alpha   90.00
_cell.angle_beta   90.00
_cell.angle_gamma   90.00
#
_symmetry.space_group_name_H-M   'P 1'
#
loop_
_entity.id
_entity.type
_entity.pdbx_description
1 polymer ?
#
loop_
_entity_poly.entity_id
_entity_poly.type
_entity_poly.pdbx_seq_one_letter_code
_entity_poly.pdbx_strand_id
1 'polypeptide(L)'
;MIGIFTAYPQNDLGLTVLKTGRGVFLRGTRVAVMSLNAAQEHLKAGILPAVNQLEALNPHFQGLYDNETVFRLCGGSTALDHYVLWLSKCQWLGCDAKHYVPYPVGNNGSICICRSCEHKLNTQVIPDKLVDISRQNRIAFILNHICEQMGQPADRQLSQADIFVWCLRNNLQSHLPSALLHNLLDYEPNESTGKECDISPSYAPLELLGKRLSEVGHG
;
A
#
# COMPACT_ATOMS: atom_id res chain seq x y z
N MET A 1 -4.51 -4.57 -12.85
CA MET A 1 -4.27 -3.18 -13.30
C MET A 1 -5.31 -2.31 -12.63
N ILE A 2 -4.87 -1.36 -11.81
CA ILE A 2 -5.74 -0.33 -11.24
C ILE A 2 -5.46 0.97 -11.99
N GLY A 3 -6.51 1.69 -12.36
CA GLY A 3 -6.39 3.00 -12.98
C GLY A 3 -7.29 4.00 -12.27
N ILE A 4 -6.77 5.20 -12.07
CA ILE A 4 -7.53 6.34 -11.56
C ILE A 4 -7.95 7.16 -12.77
N PHE A 5 -9.26 7.37 -12.90
CA PHE A 5 -9.83 8.07 -14.04
C PHE A 5 -10.71 9.21 -13.57
N THR A 6 -10.63 10.34 -14.25
CA THR A 6 -11.57 11.44 -14.03
C THR A 6 -12.89 11.10 -14.74
N ALA A 7 -13.97 11.11 -13.97
CA ALA A 7 -15.32 10.90 -14.47
C ALA A 7 -15.99 12.24 -14.83
N TYR A 8 -16.58 12.28 -16.03
CA TYR A 8 -17.36 13.41 -16.53
C TYR A 8 -18.79 12.94 -16.75
N PRO A 9 -19.70 13.18 -15.80
CA PRO A 9 -21.10 12.79 -15.94
C PRO A 9 -21.78 13.66 -17.01
N GLN A 10 -22.60 13.02 -17.83
CA GLN A 10 -23.50 13.61 -18.81
C GLN A 10 -24.92 13.22 -18.38
N ASN A 11 -25.45 13.96 -17.40
CA ASN A 11 -26.68 13.60 -16.70
C ASN A 11 -27.88 13.45 -17.64
N ASP A 12 -27.99 14.32 -18.64
CA ASP A 12 -29.09 14.30 -19.61
C ASP A 12 -29.12 13.03 -20.47
N LEU A 13 -27.97 12.36 -20.62
CA LEU A 13 -27.82 11.11 -21.37
C LEU A 13 -27.74 9.87 -20.47
N GLY A 14 -27.66 10.05 -19.14
CA GLY A 14 -27.39 8.96 -18.20
C GLY A 14 -26.04 8.27 -18.43
N LEU A 15 -25.06 8.98 -19.00
CA LEU A 15 -23.74 8.44 -19.34
C LEU A 15 -22.66 9.10 -18.50
N THR A 16 -21.61 8.35 -18.16
CA THR A 16 -20.40 8.87 -17.54
C THR A 16 -19.21 8.59 -18.42
N VAL A 17 -18.50 9.64 -18.85
CA VAL A 17 -17.29 9.51 -19.66
C VAL A 17 -16.06 9.45 -18.74
N LEU A 18 -15.27 8.39 -18.86
CA LEU A 18 -14.00 8.26 -18.15
C LEU A 18 -12.85 8.67 -19.08
N LYS A 19 -12.04 9.64 -18.67
CA LYS A 19 -10.83 10.03 -19.43
C LYS A 19 -9.70 9.04 -19.14
N THR A 20 -9.52 8.07 -20.03
CA THR A 20 -8.62 6.91 -19.81
C THR A 20 -7.35 6.93 -20.63
N GLY A 21 -7.25 7.79 -21.66
CA GLY A 21 -6.15 7.74 -22.62
C GLY A 21 -6.33 6.64 -23.67
N ARG A 22 -5.34 6.42 -24.53
CA ARG A 22 -5.42 5.41 -25.61
C ARG A 22 -5.08 4.02 -25.08
N GLY A 23 -5.89 3.02 -25.45
CA GLY A 23 -5.55 1.60 -25.29
C GLY A 23 -5.69 1.01 -23.88
N VAL A 24 -6.32 1.73 -22.93
CA VAL A 24 -6.51 1.23 -21.57
C VAL A 24 -7.66 0.23 -21.46
N PHE A 25 -8.77 0.49 -22.16
CA PHE A 25 -9.92 -0.41 -22.21
C PHE A 25 -10.18 -0.88 -23.64
N LEU A 26 -10.56 -2.15 -23.77
CA LEU A 26 -10.99 -2.73 -25.04
C LEU A 26 -12.52 -2.60 -25.15
N ARG A 27 -13.05 -2.72 -26.37
CA ARG A 27 -14.50 -2.68 -26.59
C ARG A 27 -15.16 -3.83 -25.82
N GLY A 28 -16.14 -3.51 -24.99
CA GLY A 28 -16.87 -4.50 -24.18
C GLY A 28 -16.20 -4.88 -22.86
N THR A 29 -15.09 -4.24 -22.47
CA THR A 29 -14.49 -4.44 -21.15
C THR A 29 -15.46 -3.99 -20.06
N ARG A 30 -15.81 -4.90 -19.14
CA ARG A 30 -16.54 -4.56 -17.91
C ARG A 30 -15.53 -4.16 -16.84
N VAL A 31 -15.80 -3.06 -16.14
CA VAL A 31 -14.91 -2.54 -15.09
C VAL A 31 -15.72 -2.28 -13.83
N ALA A 32 -15.11 -2.56 -12.67
CA ALA A 32 -15.61 -2.08 -11.39
C ALA A 32 -15.10 -0.66 -11.17
N VAL A 33 -15.98 0.24 -10.72
CA VAL A 33 -15.62 1.62 -10.37
C VAL A 33 -15.85 1.79 -8.88
N MET A 34 -14.88 2.39 -8.21
CA MET A 34 -14.99 2.80 -6.81
C MET A 34 -14.62 4.27 -6.70
N SER A 35 -15.27 4.97 -5.77
CA SER A 35 -14.87 6.32 -5.41
C SER A 35 -13.59 6.28 -4.58
N LEU A 36 -12.71 7.25 -4.80
CA LEU A 36 -11.54 7.45 -3.95
C LEU A 36 -11.98 7.97 -2.58
N ASN A 37 -11.24 7.61 -1.54
CA ASN A 37 -11.41 8.19 -0.20
C ASN A 37 -10.51 9.43 -0.02
N ALA A 38 -10.68 10.15 1.09
CA ALA A 38 -9.91 11.37 1.40
C ALA A 38 -8.37 11.15 1.33
N ALA A 39 -7.89 9.98 1.75
CA ALA A 39 -6.47 9.64 1.70
C ALA A 39 -5.94 9.45 0.26
N GLN A 40 -6.82 9.26 -0.72
CA GLN A 40 -6.51 8.96 -2.12
C GLN A 40 -6.80 10.15 -3.07
N GLU A 41 -7.40 11.25 -2.59
CA GLU A 41 -7.75 12.41 -3.43
C GLU A 41 -6.55 13.09 -4.09
N HIS A 42 -5.37 12.97 -3.46
CA HIS A 42 -4.12 13.53 -3.99
C HIS A 42 -3.59 12.77 -5.22
N LEU A 43 -4.17 11.60 -5.55
CA LEU A 43 -3.70 10.76 -6.63
C LEU A 43 -4.13 11.31 -8.00
N LYS A 44 -3.16 11.46 -8.90
CA LYS A 44 -3.41 11.92 -10.28
C LYS A 44 -4.06 10.82 -11.11
N ALA A 45 -4.89 11.22 -12.06
CA ALA A 45 -5.45 10.29 -13.05
C ALA A 45 -4.32 9.62 -13.85
N GLY A 46 -4.43 8.31 -14.03
CA GLY A 46 -3.42 7.48 -14.69
C GLY A 46 -3.54 6.01 -14.32
N ILE A 47 -2.81 5.17 -15.05
CA ILE A 47 -2.61 3.77 -14.66
C ILE A 47 -1.62 3.78 -13.49
N LEU A 48 -2.02 3.16 -12.39
CA LEU A 48 -1.15 3.04 -11.23
C LEU A 48 -0.01 2.05 -11.52
N PRO A 49 1.18 2.24 -10.90
CA PRO A 49 2.27 1.28 -10.99
C PRO A 49 1.81 -0.12 -10.58
N ALA A 50 2.60 -1.15 -10.91
CA ALA A 50 2.22 -2.57 -10.87
C ALA A 50 1.71 -3.12 -9.51
N VAL A 51 1.74 -2.31 -8.45
CA VAL A 51 1.12 -2.61 -7.17
C VAL A 51 -0.40 -2.62 -7.33
N ASN A 52 -0.99 -3.81 -7.40
CA ASN A 52 -2.44 -4.01 -7.57
C ASN A 52 -3.23 -3.74 -6.25
N GLN A 53 -2.82 -2.77 -5.44
CA GLN A 53 -3.47 -2.42 -4.17
C GLN A 53 -3.48 -0.90 -4.00
N LEU A 54 -4.67 -0.30 -3.84
CA LEU A 54 -4.81 1.16 -3.66
C LEU A 54 -4.17 1.66 -2.37
N GLU A 55 -4.23 0.89 -1.28
CA GLU A 55 -3.66 1.30 0.01
C GLU A 55 -2.12 1.42 -0.02
N ALA A 56 -1.45 0.84 -1.02
CA ALA A 56 -0.03 1.07 -1.25
C ALA A 56 0.32 2.56 -1.45
N LEU A 57 -0.65 3.34 -1.92
CA LEU A 57 -0.52 4.75 -2.23
C LEU A 57 -0.93 5.65 -1.06
N ASN A 58 -1.45 5.08 0.03
CA ASN A 58 -1.85 5.85 1.19
C ASN A 58 -0.59 6.34 1.93
N PRO A 59 -0.37 7.67 2.04
CA PRO A 59 0.83 8.21 2.67
C PRO A 59 0.89 7.90 4.17
N HIS A 60 -0.25 7.68 4.83
CA HIS A 60 -0.27 7.39 6.25
C HIS A 60 0.29 6.01 6.60
N PHE A 61 0.22 5.03 5.68
CA PHE A 61 0.77 3.70 5.91
C PHE A 61 2.27 3.57 5.58
N GLN A 62 2.91 4.61 5.07
CA GLN A 62 4.32 4.53 4.66
C GLN A 62 5.23 4.13 5.83
N GLY A 63 4.99 4.66 7.03
CA GLY A 63 5.73 4.29 8.24
C GLY A 63 5.56 2.81 8.63
N LEU A 64 4.41 2.19 8.31
CA LEU A 64 4.18 0.76 8.50
C LEU A 64 4.98 -0.06 7.49
N TYR A 65 4.98 0.35 6.22
CA TYR A 65 5.66 -0.40 5.15
C TYR A 65 7.19 -0.33 5.25
N ASP A 66 7.74 0.80 5.71
CA ASP A 66 9.17 0.99 5.91
C ASP A 66 9.68 0.33 7.21
N ASN A 67 8.78 -0.15 8.07
CA ASN A 67 9.14 -0.78 9.34
C ASN A 67 9.75 -2.18 9.16
N GLU A 68 10.93 -2.38 9.75
CA GLU A 68 11.69 -3.63 9.68
C GLU A 68 11.03 -4.82 10.40
N THR A 69 10.35 -4.55 11.52
CA THR A 69 9.60 -5.58 12.25
C THR A 69 8.43 -6.10 11.41
N VAL A 70 7.69 -5.21 10.77
CA VAL A 70 6.60 -5.56 9.83
C VAL A 70 7.14 -6.38 8.67
N PHE A 71 8.24 -5.94 8.08
CA PHE A 71 8.86 -6.65 6.95
C PHE A 71 9.34 -8.05 7.34
N ARG A 72 9.95 -8.21 8.52
CA ARG A 72 10.38 -9.50 9.05
C ARG A 72 9.20 -10.44 9.32
N LEU A 73 8.09 -9.93 9.86
CA LEU A 73 6.87 -10.71 10.06
C LEU A 73 6.27 -11.23 8.75
N CYS A 74 6.49 -10.50 7.64
CA CYS A 74 6.08 -10.96 6.31
C CYS A 74 7.04 -12.00 5.70
N GLY A 75 8.15 -12.34 6.37
CA GLY A 75 9.16 -13.29 5.86
C GLY A 75 10.47 -12.64 5.36
N GLY A 76 10.56 -11.30 5.40
CA GLY A 76 11.80 -10.57 5.13
C GLY A 76 12.31 -10.67 3.69
N SER A 77 13.62 -10.51 3.52
CA SER A 77 14.28 -10.42 2.20
C SER A 77 14.14 -11.69 1.37
N THR A 78 14.27 -12.87 1.96
CA THR A 78 14.13 -14.14 1.23
C THR A 78 12.74 -14.30 0.63
N ALA A 79 11.69 -14.01 1.39
CA ALA A 79 10.32 -14.07 0.89
C ALA A 79 10.06 -12.99 -0.17
N LEU A 80 10.62 -11.78 0.01
CA LEU A 80 10.58 -10.73 -1.00
C LEU A 80 11.28 -11.15 -2.30
N ASP A 81 12.43 -11.82 -2.23
CA ASP A 81 13.15 -12.32 -3.40
C ASP A 81 12.33 -13.33 -4.20
N HIS A 82 11.64 -14.24 -3.51
CA HIS A 82 10.69 -15.15 -4.15
C HIS A 82 9.51 -14.41 -4.79
N TYR A 83 8.96 -13.41 -4.09
CA TYR A 83 7.87 -12.59 -4.61
C TYR A 83 8.26 -11.84 -5.89
N VAL A 84 9.42 -11.18 -5.92
CA VAL A 84 9.84 -10.44 -7.12
C VAL A 84 10.16 -11.38 -8.27
N LEU A 85 10.70 -12.56 -8.01
CA LEU A 85 10.90 -13.59 -9.03
C LEU A 85 9.57 -14.05 -9.64
N TRP A 86 8.51 -14.17 -8.84
CA TRP A 86 7.18 -14.55 -9.30
C TRP A 86 6.62 -13.56 -10.35
N LEU A 87 6.97 -12.27 -10.26
CA LEU A 87 6.60 -11.25 -11.27
C LEU A 87 7.13 -11.59 -12.68
N SER A 88 8.18 -12.41 -12.79
CA SER A 88 8.70 -12.97 -14.04
C SER A 88 9.02 -11.94 -15.13
N LYS A 89 9.48 -10.75 -14.74
CA LYS A 89 9.75 -9.65 -15.67
C LYS A 89 10.93 -8.79 -15.21
N CYS A 90 11.79 -8.40 -16.14
CA CYS A 90 12.86 -7.44 -15.87
C CYS A 90 12.30 -6.04 -15.57
N GLN A 91 12.53 -5.53 -14.36
CA GLN A 91 12.01 -4.25 -13.89
C GLN A 91 12.92 -3.05 -14.22
N TRP A 92 14.15 -3.30 -14.71
CA TRP A 92 15.06 -2.21 -15.10
C TRP A 92 14.88 -1.78 -16.57
N LEU A 93 15.31 -2.62 -17.51
CA LEU A 93 15.24 -2.32 -18.95
C LEU A 93 14.01 -2.93 -19.65
N GLY A 94 13.19 -3.70 -18.94
CA GLY A 94 12.02 -4.36 -19.54
C GLY A 94 12.36 -5.44 -20.56
N CYS A 95 13.60 -5.98 -20.53
CA CYS A 95 14.02 -7.02 -21.46
C CYS A 95 13.31 -8.35 -21.17
N ASP A 96 12.80 -8.97 -22.22
CA ASP A 96 12.35 -10.37 -22.16
C ASP A 96 13.58 -11.28 -22.09
N ALA A 97 13.60 -12.16 -21.09
CA ALA A 97 14.68 -13.12 -20.89
C ALA A 97 14.13 -14.46 -20.40
N LYS A 98 14.89 -15.54 -20.64
CA LYS A 98 14.56 -16.88 -20.13
C LYS A 98 14.84 -17.05 -18.63
N HIS A 99 15.73 -16.22 -18.08
CA HIS A 99 16.19 -16.35 -16.70
C HIS A 99 16.18 -14.98 -16.01
N TYR A 100 15.42 -14.91 -14.92
CA TYR A 100 15.34 -13.76 -14.02
C TYR A 100 15.99 -14.10 -12.69
N VAL A 101 16.50 -13.07 -12.03
CA VAL A 101 17.15 -13.15 -10.71
C VAL A 101 16.61 -12.02 -9.83
N PRO A 102 16.48 -12.25 -8.52
CA PRO A 102 16.25 -11.18 -7.57
C PRO A 102 17.55 -10.39 -7.41
N TYR A 103 17.45 -9.07 -7.37
CA TYR A 103 18.58 -8.17 -7.17
C TYR A 103 18.29 -7.26 -5.98
N PRO A 104 19.10 -7.31 -4.91
CA PRO A 104 18.90 -6.48 -3.74
C PRO A 104 19.26 -5.02 -4.06
N VAL A 105 18.42 -4.10 -3.60
CA VAL A 105 18.56 -2.65 -3.74
C VAL A 105 18.44 -2.02 -2.35
N GLY A 106 19.57 -1.61 -1.79
CA GLY A 106 19.65 -1.12 -0.41
C GLY A 106 19.46 -2.24 0.61
N ASN A 107 19.03 -1.89 1.83
CA ASN A 107 18.99 -2.86 2.94
C ASN A 107 17.80 -3.82 2.86
N ASN A 108 16.70 -3.42 2.22
CA ASN A 108 15.40 -4.11 2.41
C ASN A 108 14.47 -4.11 1.20
N GLY A 109 14.98 -3.74 0.03
CA GLY A 109 14.24 -3.82 -1.22
C GLY A 109 14.90 -4.80 -2.17
N SER A 110 14.11 -5.52 -2.96
CA SER A 110 14.60 -6.35 -4.05
C SER A 110 13.81 -6.04 -5.32
N ILE A 111 14.44 -6.27 -6.47
CA ILE A 111 13.82 -6.15 -7.79
C ILE A 111 14.07 -7.41 -8.61
N CYS A 112 13.20 -7.67 -9.58
CA CYS A 112 13.37 -8.73 -10.56
C CYS A 112 14.09 -8.20 -11.80
N ILE A 113 15.22 -8.79 -12.15
CA ILE A 113 15.99 -8.41 -13.36
C ILE A 113 16.45 -9.64 -14.12
N CYS A 114 16.74 -9.49 -15.41
CA CYS A 114 17.37 -10.57 -16.17
C CYS A 114 18.87 -10.65 -15.87
N ARG A 115 19.48 -11.83 -16.11
CA ARG A 115 20.94 -12.05 -15.95
C ARG A 115 21.82 -11.01 -16.66
N SER A 116 21.40 -10.54 -17.84
CA SER A 116 22.15 -9.50 -18.57
C SER A 116 22.12 -8.14 -17.85
N CYS A 117 20.98 -7.80 -17.24
CA CYS A 117 20.82 -6.59 -16.44
C CYS A 117 21.61 -6.68 -15.12
N GLU A 118 21.60 -7.84 -14.47
CA GLU A 118 22.38 -8.12 -13.26
C GLU A 118 23.87 -7.82 -13.49
N HIS A 119 24.44 -8.37 -14.57
CA HIS A 119 25.86 -8.17 -14.87
C HIS A 119 26.21 -6.68 -15.07
N LYS A 120 25.34 -5.93 -15.74
CA LYS A 120 25.52 -4.48 -15.92
C LYS A 120 25.44 -3.73 -14.59
N LEU A 121 24.43 -4.02 -13.76
CA LEU A 121 24.25 -3.37 -12.45
C LEU A 121 25.41 -3.64 -11.50
N ASN A 122 26.05 -4.81 -11.58
CA ASN A 122 27.24 -5.11 -10.79
C ASN A 122 28.47 -4.26 -11.18
N THR A 123 28.45 -3.61 -12.35
CA THR A 123 29.57 -2.79 -12.85
C THR A 123 29.33 -1.28 -12.78
N GLN A 124 28.13 -0.85 -12.38
CA GLN A 124 27.73 0.56 -12.40
C GLN A 124 26.97 0.94 -11.12
N VAL A 125 26.83 2.24 -10.86
CA VAL A 125 26.00 2.73 -9.76
C VAL A 125 24.54 2.38 -9.99
N ILE A 126 23.86 1.90 -8.96
CA ILE A 126 22.43 1.57 -9.00
C ILE A 126 21.65 2.88 -9.26
N PRO A 127 20.84 2.96 -10.34
CA PRO A 127 20.03 4.15 -10.59
C PRO A 127 18.98 4.38 -9.50
N ASP A 128 18.73 5.64 -9.13
CA ASP A 128 17.73 6.02 -8.11
C ASP A 128 16.35 5.44 -8.39
N LYS A 129 15.96 5.36 -9.67
CA LYS A 129 14.70 4.75 -10.10
C LYS A 129 14.54 3.30 -9.63
N LEU A 130 15.62 2.54 -9.47
CA LEU A 130 15.56 1.16 -8.96
C LEU A 130 15.27 1.13 -7.45
N VAL A 131 15.65 2.17 -6.72
CA VAL A 131 15.30 2.33 -5.29
C VAL A 131 13.79 2.54 -5.14
N ASP A 132 13.19 3.37 -6.00
CA ASP A 132 11.74 3.57 -5.99
C ASP A 132 10.99 2.27 -6.33
N ILE A 133 11.47 1.52 -7.32
CA ILE A 133 10.88 0.23 -7.71
C ILE A 133 11.02 -0.79 -6.58
N SER A 134 12.18 -0.87 -5.92
CA SER A 134 12.38 -1.82 -4.83
C SER A 134 11.47 -1.50 -3.64
N ARG A 135 11.26 -0.21 -3.34
CA ARG A 135 10.29 0.24 -2.34
C ARG A 135 8.85 -0.14 -2.71
N GLN A 136 8.46 0.06 -3.97
CA GLN A 136 7.14 -0.36 -4.46
C GLN A 136 6.95 -1.88 -4.37
N ASN A 137 7.97 -2.67 -4.71
CA ASN A 137 7.93 -4.12 -4.57
C ASN A 137 7.77 -4.54 -3.10
N ARG A 138 8.49 -3.90 -2.17
CA ARG A 138 8.34 -4.16 -0.73
C ARG A 138 6.91 -3.90 -0.26
N ILE A 139 6.32 -2.76 -0.64
CA ILE A 139 4.93 -2.43 -0.28
C ILE A 139 3.96 -3.45 -0.86
N ALA A 140 4.12 -3.80 -2.15
CA ALA A 140 3.27 -4.77 -2.83
C ALA A 140 3.36 -6.16 -2.20
N PHE A 141 4.57 -6.58 -1.84
CA PHE A 141 4.84 -7.82 -1.14
C PHE A 141 4.14 -7.86 0.24
N ILE A 142 4.31 -6.82 1.06
CA ILE A 142 3.66 -6.73 2.38
C ILE A 142 2.14 -6.81 2.22
N LEU A 143 1.54 -6.06 1.29
CA LEU A 143 0.10 -6.09 1.08
C LEU A 143 -0.39 -7.44 0.55
N ASN A 144 0.36 -8.09 -0.33
CA ASN A 144 0.04 -9.45 -0.78
C ASN A 144 0.08 -10.45 0.38
N HIS A 145 1.10 -10.36 1.23
CA HIS A 145 1.22 -11.18 2.44
C HIS A 145 0.07 -10.97 3.42
N ILE A 146 -0.36 -9.71 3.62
CA ILE A 146 -1.54 -9.38 4.42
C ILE A 146 -2.80 -10.03 3.83
N CYS A 147 -2.99 -9.95 2.51
CA CYS A 147 -4.13 -10.61 1.83
C CYS A 147 -4.14 -12.11 2.11
N GLU A 148 -3.00 -12.77 1.92
CA GLU A 148 -2.82 -14.21 2.13
C GLU A 148 -3.11 -14.61 3.57
N GLN A 149 -2.55 -13.90 4.55
CA GLN A 149 -2.77 -14.19 5.98
C GLN A 149 -4.20 -13.92 6.45
N MET A 150 -4.91 -12.99 5.80
CA MET A 150 -6.31 -12.68 6.06
C MET A 150 -7.27 -13.60 5.31
N GLY A 151 -6.76 -14.60 4.57
CA GLY A 151 -7.57 -15.54 3.78
C GLY A 151 -8.37 -14.85 2.68
N GLN A 152 -7.91 -13.68 2.23
CA GLN A 152 -8.55 -12.90 1.18
C GLN A 152 -8.03 -13.35 -0.19
N PRO A 153 -8.86 -13.28 -1.25
CA PRO A 153 -8.39 -13.62 -2.57
C PRO A 153 -7.39 -12.54 -3.06
N ALA A 154 -6.40 -12.95 -3.85
CA ALA A 154 -5.27 -12.11 -4.25
C ALA A 154 -5.66 -10.86 -5.08
N ASP A 155 -6.87 -10.87 -5.67
CA ASP A 155 -7.43 -9.79 -6.47
C ASP A 155 -8.29 -8.79 -5.68
N ARG A 156 -8.63 -9.10 -4.42
CA ARG A 156 -9.39 -8.18 -3.56
C ARG A 156 -8.52 -6.99 -3.16
N GLN A 157 -9.11 -5.79 -3.22
CA GLN A 157 -8.51 -4.61 -2.62
C GLN A 157 -8.60 -4.67 -1.09
N LEU A 158 -7.48 -4.50 -0.41
CA LEU A 158 -7.45 -4.32 1.04
C LEU A 158 -8.04 -2.96 1.39
N SER A 159 -8.90 -2.93 2.40
CA SER A 159 -9.32 -1.70 3.06
C SER A 159 -8.37 -1.34 4.20
N GLN A 160 -8.42 -0.07 4.63
CA GLN A 160 -7.76 0.37 5.86
C GLN A 160 -8.07 -0.54 7.06
N ALA A 161 -9.32 -0.99 7.20
CA ALA A 161 -9.74 -1.87 8.29
C ALA A 161 -9.06 -3.25 8.22
N ASP A 162 -8.88 -3.82 7.01
CA ASP A 162 -8.21 -5.11 6.84
C ASP A 162 -6.74 -5.03 7.32
N ILE A 163 -6.05 -3.94 6.97
CA ILE A 163 -4.67 -3.67 7.42
C ILE A 163 -4.63 -3.49 8.94
N PHE A 164 -5.60 -2.77 9.51
CA PHE A 164 -5.68 -2.54 10.95
C PHE A 164 -5.89 -3.84 11.72
N VAL A 165 -6.84 -4.67 11.30
CA VAL A 165 -7.10 -5.98 11.92
C VAL A 165 -5.85 -6.85 11.83
N TRP A 166 -5.17 -6.86 10.69
CA TRP A 166 -3.91 -7.59 10.56
C TRP A 166 -2.83 -7.10 11.53
N CYS A 167 -2.66 -5.78 11.68
CA CYS A 167 -1.71 -5.20 12.64
C CYS A 167 -2.06 -5.61 14.07
N LEU A 168 -3.33 -5.55 14.46
CA LEU A 168 -3.79 -5.96 15.80
C LEU A 168 -3.50 -7.44 16.06
N ARG A 169 -3.77 -8.32 15.09
CA ARG A 169 -3.48 -9.77 15.21
C ARG A 169 -2.00 -10.09 15.38
N ASN A 170 -1.11 -9.21 14.92
CA ASN A 170 0.34 -9.39 14.95
C ASN A 170 1.04 -8.54 16.04
N ASN A 171 0.29 -7.94 16.97
CA ASN A 171 0.81 -7.07 18.03
C ASN A 171 1.57 -5.83 17.50
N LEU A 172 1.10 -5.27 16.37
CA LEU A 172 1.69 -4.11 15.70
C LEU A 172 0.88 -2.81 15.97
N GLN A 173 0.08 -2.77 17.02
CA GLN A 173 -0.76 -1.60 17.35
C GLN A 173 0.04 -0.31 17.47
N SER A 174 1.29 -0.36 17.95
CA SER A 174 2.18 0.80 18.09
C SER A 174 2.65 1.39 16.75
N HIS A 175 2.45 0.68 15.65
CA HIS A 175 2.84 1.10 14.30
C HIS A 175 1.65 1.57 13.46
N LEU A 176 0.44 1.60 14.04
CA LEU A 176 -0.72 2.14 13.37
C LEU A 176 -0.61 3.68 13.27
N PRO A 177 -0.91 4.26 12.10
CA PRO A 177 -0.82 5.70 11.92
C PRO A 177 -1.92 6.43 12.71
N SER A 178 -1.51 7.32 13.62
CA SER A 178 -2.43 8.10 14.47
C SER A 178 -3.49 8.86 13.69
N ALA A 179 -3.14 9.41 12.52
CA ALA A 179 -4.06 10.13 11.64
C ALA A 179 -5.27 9.28 11.22
N LEU A 180 -5.07 7.97 11.03
CA LEU A 180 -6.13 7.05 10.63
C LEU A 180 -6.87 6.44 11.84
N LEU A 181 -6.26 6.47 13.02
CA LEU A 181 -6.88 6.01 14.26
C LEU A 181 -8.00 6.92 14.75
N HIS A 182 -7.90 8.22 14.52
CA HIS A 182 -8.99 9.17 14.83
C HIS A 182 -10.30 8.77 14.14
N ASN A 183 -10.23 8.43 12.85
CA ASN A 183 -11.39 7.97 12.07
C ASN A 183 -11.92 6.61 12.55
N LEU A 184 -11.04 5.71 13.01
CA LEU A 184 -11.44 4.40 13.53
C LEU A 184 -12.13 4.52 14.90
N LEU A 185 -11.61 5.40 15.75
CA LEU A 185 -12.04 5.57 17.14
C LEU A 185 -13.20 6.57 17.29
N ASP A 186 -13.61 7.22 16.19
CA ASP A 186 -14.57 8.33 16.17
C ASP A 186 -14.20 9.40 17.21
N TYR A 187 -12.92 9.77 17.21
CA TYR A 187 -12.32 10.63 18.23
C TYR A 187 -11.67 11.86 17.58
N GLU A 188 -12.26 13.04 17.77
CA GLU A 188 -11.62 14.29 17.39
C GLU A 188 -10.64 14.76 18.49
N PRO A 189 -9.44 15.22 18.13
CA PRO A 189 -8.56 15.85 19.11
C PRO A 189 -9.22 17.13 19.61
N ASN A 190 -9.45 17.23 20.91
CA ASN A 190 -9.96 18.47 21.50
C ASN A 190 -8.94 19.59 21.28
N GLU A 191 -9.27 20.56 20.42
CA GLU A 191 -8.60 21.86 20.43
C GLU A 191 -8.97 22.55 21.74
N SER A 192 -8.00 22.71 22.65
CA SER A 192 -8.25 23.35 23.94
C SER A 192 -8.52 24.84 23.75
N THR A 193 -9.79 25.22 23.64
CA THR A 193 -10.21 26.63 23.77
C THR A 193 -10.08 27.08 25.22
N GLY A 194 -8.86 27.44 25.65
CA GLY A 194 -8.51 28.47 26.65
C GLY A 194 -9.24 28.56 28.01
N LYS A 195 -10.08 27.60 28.40
CA LYS A 195 -10.76 27.56 29.71
C LYS A 195 -10.29 26.33 30.47
N GLU A 196 -9.70 26.55 31.64
CA GLU A 196 -9.16 25.50 32.52
C GLU A 196 -10.19 24.44 32.96
N CYS A 197 -11.50 24.69 32.77
CA CYS A 197 -12.57 23.74 33.10
C CYS A 197 -12.99 22.79 31.96
N ASP A 198 -12.52 22.99 30.72
CA ASP A 198 -12.86 22.14 29.56
C ASP A 198 -11.76 21.11 29.22
N ILE A 199 -10.81 20.89 30.12
CA ILE A 199 -9.72 19.91 29.94
C ILE A 199 -10.28 18.50 30.15
N SER A 200 -10.93 17.97 29.12
CA SER A 200 -11.11 16.52 29.02
C SER A 200 -9.74 15.88 28.74
N PRO A 201 -9.41 14.72 29.32
CA PRO A 201 -8.15 14.04 29.02
C PRO A 201 -8.05 13.80 27.51
N SER A 202 -7.16 14.52 26.82
CA SER A 202 -6.87 14.25 25.41
C SER A 202 -5.89 13.09 25.36
N TYR A 203 -6.38 11.89 25.12
CA TYR A 203 -5.52 10.73 24.90
C TYR A 203 -4.95 10.80 23.49
N ALA A 204 -3.68 10.44 23.33
CA ALA A 204 -3.19 10.14 21.99
C ALA A 204 -4.00 8.94 21.43
N PRO A 205 -4.33 8.89 20.12
CA PRO A 205 -5.17 7.83 19.56
C PRO A 205 -4.70 6.40 19.89
N LEU A 206 -3.38 6.21 19.95
CA LEU A 206 -2.76 4.93 20.32
C LEU A 206 -3.00 4.56 21.79
N GLU A 207 -2.98 5.54 22.70
CA GLU A 207 -3.26 5.32 24.13
C GLU A 207 -4.73 4.96 24.34
N LEU A 208 -5.64 5.65 23.64
CA LEU A 208 -7.06 5.35 23.66
C LEU A 208 -7.34 3.94 23.12
N LEU A 209 -6.71 3.56 22.01
CA LEU A 209 -6.80 2.21 21.46
C LEU A 209 -6.29 1.16 22.47
N GLY A 210 -5.13 1.39 23.09
CA GLY A 210 -4.57 0.50 24.10
C GLY A 210 -5.50 0.29 25.29
N LYS A 211 -6.11 1.39 25.77
CA LYS A 211 -7.11 1.33 26.84
C LYS A 211 -8.33 0.50 26.44
N ARG A 212 -8.92 0.76 25.26
CA ARG A 212 -10.09 0.01 24.75
C ARG A 212 -9.79 -1.49 24.63
N LEU A 213 -8.60 -1.85 24.13
CA LEU A 213 -8.19 -3.25 24.02
C LEU A 213 -8.04 -3.92 25.40
N SER A 214 -7.53 -3.19 26.39
CA SER A 214 -7.42 -3.71 27.77
C SER A 214 -8.78 -3.92 28.45
N GLU A 215 -9.76 -3.07 28.18
CA GLU A 215 -11.14 -3.20 28.70
C GLU A 215 -11.83 -4.47 28.16
N VAL A 216 -11.57 -4.85 26.90
CA VAL A 216 -12.14 -6.05 26.26
C VAL A 216 -11.47 -7.34 26.76
N GLY A 217 -10.19 -7.31 27.10
CA GLY A 217 -9.44 -8.48 27.59
C GLY A 217 -9.80 -8.94 29.01
N HIS A 218 -10.65 -8.19 29.72
CA HIS A 218 -11.12 -8.50 31.08
C HIS A 218 -12.60 -8.94 31.13
N GLY A 219 -13.23 -9.18 29.98
CA GLY A 219 -14.60 -9.69 29.85
C GLY A 219 -14.69 -11.19 29.60
#